data_AF-W5SLT8-F1
#
_entry.id   AF-W5SLT8-F1
#
_cell.length_a   1.000
_cell.length_b   1.000
_cell.length_c   1.000
_cell.angle_alpha   90.00
_cell.angle_beta   90.00
_cell.angle_gamma   90.00
#
_symmetry.space_group_name_H-M   'P 1'
#
loop_
_entity.id
_entity.type
_entity.pdbx_description
1 polymer ?
#
loop_
_entity_poly.entity_id
_entity_poly.type
_entity_poly.pdbx_seq_one_letter_code
_entity_poly.pdbx_strand_id
1 'polypeptide(L)'
;MKVAIKKQEKNKEAKRMKREKEVEGKGRVKVVIIMMMVMMVMGCNSGGVKGEGTGRGDGRGLSGAMMEVGRSAENAFYAFLELVSDVLGFTAKTTTKKNEVGEYFNSLGVKLEEATKELEEVAKKSETDTNKGDLSKNPIREAINLAKGILSTLKGHLESLKGIGDGTIVGAATSNSQGTKPDDGELKKAYKALKGIVEEAGKVGVEKLEVGNTTLNNAKDNKEGAKILSTNAGDKPSAADDSGKAAAILLTVSGKEMLAIEVSLVLIT
;
A
#
# COMPACT_ATOMS: atom_id res chain seq x y z
N MET A 1 -35.12 26.90 3.31
CA MET A 1 -34.62 25.74 2.53
C MET A 1 -33.14 25.41 2.78
N LYS A 2 -32.21 26.38 2.84
CA LYS A 2 -30.76 26.15 3.07
C LYS A 2 -30.39 25.46 4.40
N VAL A 3 -31.19 25.64 5.46
CA VAL A 3 -30.91 25.05 6.79
C VAL A 3 -31.16 23.53 6.84
N ALA A 4 -32.13 23.03 6.06
CA ALA A 4 -32.47 21.61 6.04
C ALA A 4 -31.42 20.75 5.31
N ILE A 5 -30.80 21.31 4.26
CA ILE A 5 -29.75 20.64 3.46
C ILE A 5 -28.49 20.44 4.31
N LYS A 6 -28.08 21.46 5.06
CA LYS A 6 -26.88 21.42 5.94
C LYS A 6 -27.01 20.40 7.08
N LYS A 7 -28.25 20.13 7.53
CA LYS A 7 -28.54 19.14 8.58
C LYS A 7 -28.53 17.71 8.03
N GLN A 8 -28.94 17.52 6.78
CA GLN A 8 -28.90 16.22 6.08
C GLN A 8 -27.45 15.79 5.79
N GLU A 9 -26.59 16.71 5.34
CA GLU A 9 -25.17 16.42 5.07
C GLU A 9 -24.40 16.02 6.33
N LYS A 10 -24.53 16.78 7.42
CA LYS A 10 -23.92 16.44 8.72
C LYS A 10 -24.35 15.05 9.23
N ASN A 11 -25.60 14.65 8.98
CA ASN A 11 -26.11 13.36 9.40
C ASN A 11 -25.59 12.20 8.53
N LYS A 12 -25.29 12.47 7.25
CA LYS A 12 -24.67 11.52 6.32
C LYS A 12 -23.20 11.28 6.67
N GLU A 13 -22.45 12.34 6.98
CA GLU A 13 -21.05 12.23 7.45
C GLU A 13 -20.93 11.52 8.80
N ALA A 14 -21.81 11.83 9.76
CA ALA A 14 -21.83 11.14 11.06
C ALA A 14 -22.07 9.63 10.91
N LYS A 15 -22.99 9.23 10.01
CA LYS A 15 -23.23 7.81 9.69
C LYS A 15 -22.07 7.14 8.96
N ARG A 16 -21.26 7.90 8.20
CA ARG A 16 -20.07 7.38 7.52
C ARG A 16 -18.92 7.18 8.52
N MET A 17 -18.65 8.17 9.37
CA MET A 17 -17.65 8.06 10.44
C MET A 17 -17.95 6.92 11.42
N LYS A 18 -19.24 6.69 11.76
CA LYS A 18 -19.61 5.60 12.67
C LYS A 18 -19.35 4.22 12.06
N ARG A 19 -19.60 4.05 10.75
CA ARG A 19 -19.26 2.83 10.00
C ARG A 19 -17.76 2.65 9.86
N GLU A 20 -17.02 3.72 9.58
CA GLU A 20 -15.56 3.67 9.51
C GLU A 20 -14.94 3.25 10.84
N LYS A 21 -15.40 3.79 11.98
CA LYS A 21 -14.93 3.38 13.31
C LYS A 21 -15.25 1.91 13.65
N GLU A 22 -16.40 1.41 13.19
CA GLU A 22 -16.78 0.01 13.41
C GLU A 22 -15.97 -0.96 12.53
N VAL A 23 -15.67 -0.57 11.29
CA VAL A 23 -14.80 -1.33 10.37
C VAL A 23 -13.35 -1.28 10.86
N GLU A 24 -12.89 -0.12 11.32
CA GLU A 24 -11.56 0.07 11.90
C GLU A 24 -11.39 -0.76 13.18
N GLY A 25 -12.40 -0.83 14.05
CA GLY A 25 -12.40 -1.71 15.22
C GLY A 25 -12.32 -3.19 14.86
N LYS A 26 -13.06 -3.64 13.85
CA LYS A 26 -13.01 -5.03 13.36
C LYS A 26 -11.68 -5.37 12.67
N GLY A 27 -11.11 -4.42 11.92
CA GLY A 27 -9.80 -4.54 11.28
C GLY A 27 -8.66 -4.61 12.31
N ARG A 28 -8.66 -3.70 13.29
CA ARG A 28 -7.69 -3.70 14.41
C ARG A 28 -7.76 -4.98 15.24
N VAL A 29 -8.96 -5.50 15.55
CA VAL A 29 -9.09 -6.78 16.26
C VAL A 29 -8.51 -7.93 15.44
N LYS A 30 -8.78 -7.99 14.13
CA LYS A 30 -8.19 -9.01 13.25
C LYS A 30 -6.67 -8.91 13.16
N VAL A 31 -6.12 -7.69 13.07
CA VAL A 31 -4.66 -7.46 13.03
C VAL A 31 -4.01 -7.81 14.36
N VAL A 32 -4.61 -7.45 15.51
CA VAL A 32 -4.11 -7.86 16.83
C VAL A 32 -4.16 -9.37 17.00
N ILE A 33 -5.21 -10.04 16.51
CA ILE A 33 -5.29 -11.51 16.52
C ILE A 33 -4.17 -12.11 15.67
N ILE A 34 -3.92 -11.57 14.46
CA ILE A 34 -2.83 -12.03 13.60
C ILE A 34 -1.48 -11.82 14.30
N MET A 35 -1.24 -10.65 14.88
CA MET A 35 0.00 -10.31 15.57
C MET A 35 0.21 -11.16 16.84
N MET A 36 -0.86 -11.46 17.59
CA MET A 36 -0.82 -12.42 18.71
C MET A 36 -0.56 -13.85 18.22
N MET A 37 -1.10 -14.26 17.07
CA MET A 37 -0.79 -15.57 16.49
C MET A 37 0.68 -15.66 16.08
N VAL A 38 1.28 -14.61 15.47
CA VAL A 38 2.72 -14.61 15.12
C VAL A 38 3.60 -14.73 16.37
N MET A 39 3.19 -14.14 17.50
CA MET A 39 3.91 -14.28 18.77
C MET A 39 3.70 -15.64 19.45
N MET A 40 2.53 -16.26 19.32
CA MET A 40 2.26 -17.59 19.89
C MET A 40 3.04 -18.72 19.19
N VAL A 41 3.42 -18.57 17.91
CA VAL A 41 4.24 -19.58 17.21
C VAL A 41 5.71 -19.59 17.68
N MET A 42 6.15 -18.59 18.46
CA MET A 42 7.48 -18.57 19.08
C MET A 42 7.49 -19.11 20.53
N GLY A 43 6.35 -19.61 21.01
CA GLY A 43 6.14 -19.99 22.41
C GLY A 43 5.79 -21.47 22.63
N CYS A 44 6.42 -22.41 21.93
CA CYS A 44 6.39 -23.84 22.29
C CYS A 44 7.77 -24.32 22.71
N ASN A 45 8.28 -23.77 23.83
CA ASN A 45 9.30 -24.43 24.63
C ASN A 45 8.64 -24.93 25.92
N SER A 46 8.03 -26.11 25.86
CA SER A 46 7.73 -26.90 27.06
C SER A 46 8.18 -28.32 26.76
N GLY A 47 9.30 -28.69 27.36
CA GLY A 47 9.91 -30.00 27.20
C GLY A 47 9.08 -31.14 27.77
N GLY A 48 9.50 -32.35 27.37
CA GLY A 48 9.15 -33.60 28.02
C GLY A 48 7.95 -34.31 27.41
N VAL A 49 8.18 -35.36 26.62
CA VAL A 49 8.23 -36.73 27.16
C VAL A 49 8.86 -37.69 26.15
N LYS A 50 9.72 -38.54 26.71
CA LYS A 50 10.44 -39.66 26.08
C LYS A 50 9.44 -40.81 25.90
N GLY A 51 9.40 -41.43 24.71
CA GLY A 51 8.60 -42.62 24.45
C GLY A 51 9.05 -43.29 23.16
N GLU A 52 9.89 -44.31 23.31
CA GLU A 52 10.35 -45.19 22.23
C GLU A 52 9.18 -45.93 21.58
N GLY A 53 9.21 -45.99 20.24
CA GLY A 53 8.24 -46.72 19.44
C GLY A 53 8.72 -46.82 18.01
N THR A 54 9.63 -47.76 17.74
CA THR A 54 10.03 -48.21 16.41
C THR A 54 8.81 -48.66 15.60
N GLY A 55 8.35 -47.80 14.70
CA GLY A 55 7.32 -48.10 13.72
C GLY A 55 7.75 -47.60 12.35
N ARG A 56 8.21 -48.53 11.51
CA ARG A 56 8.56 -48.31 10.10
C ARG A 56 7.27 -48.03 9.32
N GLY A 57 7.01 -46.75 9.08
CA GLY A 57 6.01 -46.22 8.17
C GLY A 57 6.40 -44.77 7.89
N ASP A 58 6.02 -44.22 6.74
CA ASP A 58 6.24 -42.82 6.30
C ASP A 58 5.56 -41.77 7.21
N GLY A 59 5.52 -42.00 8.52
CA GLY A 59 5.01 -41.08 9.52
C GLY A 59 6.10 -40.11 9.92
N ARG A 60 6.19 -38.98 9.20
CA ARG A 60 6.81 -37.78 9.77
C ARG A 60 6.01 -37.43 11.03
N GLY A 61 6.56 -37.72 12.21
CA GLY A 61 5.94 -37.35 13.47
C GLY A 61 5.65 -35.84 13.54
N LEU A 62 4.90 -35.39 14.54
CA LEU A 62 4.52 -33.98 14.75
C LEU A 62 5.69 -32.99 14.54
N SER A 63 6.90 -33.38 14.97
CA SER A 63 8.14 -32.60 14.80
C SER A 63 8.55 -32.41 13.33
N GLY A 64 8.34 -33.42 12.48
CA GLY A 64 8.66 -33.33 11.04
C GLY A 64 7.70 -32.41 10.29
N ALA A 65 6.39 -32.52 10.57
CA ALA A 65 5.38 -31.62 10.01
C ALA A 65 5.62 -30.16 10.46
N MET A 66 5.94 -29.94 11.73
CA MET A 66 6.29 -28.61 12.23
C MET A 66 7.58 -28.04 11.62
N MET A 67 8.59 -28.88 11.34
CA MET A 67 9.79 -28.43 10.62
C MET A 67 9.49 -27.98 9.19
N GLU A 68 8.57 -28.65 8.49
CA GLU A 68 8.18 -28.27 7.13
C GLU A 68 7.36 -26.97 7.10
N VAL A 69 6.43 -26.81 8.04
CA VAL A 69 5.71 -25.54 8.24
C VAL A 69 6.69 -24.42 8.56
N GLY A 70 7.65 -24.65 9.47
CA GLY A 70 8.67 -23.69 9.85
C GLY A 70 9.52 -23.23 8.66
N ARG A 71 10.02 -24.16 7.84
CA ARG A 71 10.76 -23.83 6.61
C ARG A 71 9.92 -23.05 5.60
N SER A 72 8.64 -23.39 5.45
CA SER A 72 7.75 -22.65 4.55
C SER A 72 7.48 -21.24 5.06
N ALA A 73 7.31 -21.07 6.37
CA ALA A 73 7.09 -19.77 6.98
C ALA A 73 8.34 -18.88 6.83
N GLU A 74 9.53 -19.45 6.96
CA GLU A 74 10.80 -18.78 6.69
C GLU A 74 10.90 -18.27 5.25
N ASN A 75 10.54 -19.10 4.25
CA ASN A 75 10.52 -18.67 2.85
C ASN A 75 9.54 -17.52 2.61
N ALA A 76 8.32 -17.61 3.15
CA ALA A 76 7.33 -16.53 3.05
C ALA A 76 7.82 -15.24 3.71
N PHE A 77 8.56 -15.35 4.82
CA PHE A 77 9.17 -14.21 5.49
C PHE A 77 10.29 -13.56 4.65
N TYR A 78 11.16 -14.35 4.02
CA TYR A 78 12.19 -13.79 3.13
C TYR A 78 11.61 -13.14 1.88
N ALA A 79 10.57 -13.72 1.27
CA ALA A 79 9.87 -13.08 0.15
C ALA A 79 9.28 -11.72 0.56
N PHE A 80 8.77 -11.61 1.79
CA PHE A 80 8.31 -10.32 2.32
C PHE A 80 9.46 -9.34 2.59
N LEU A 81 10.60 -9.79 3.11
CA LEU A 81 11.77 -8.93 3.32
C LEU A 81 12.33 -8.38 2.00
N GLU A 82 12.36 -9.21 0.95
CA GLU A 82 12.74 -8.76 -0.40
C GLU A 82 11.82 -7.63 -0.86
N LEU A 83 10.49 -7.84 -0.77
CA LEU A 83 9.51 -6.81 -1.10
C LEU A 83 9.72 -5.51 -0.33
N VAL A 84 9.95 -5.56 0.99
CA VAL A 84 10.22 -4.36 1.81
C VAL A 84 11.50 -3.66 1.34
N SER A 85 12.54 -4.42 0.99
CA SER A 85 13.78 -3.85 0.46
C SER A 85 13.56 -3.11 -0.86
N ASP A 86 12.74 -3.64 -1.77
CA ASP A 86 12.46 -2.95 -3.05
C ASP A 86 11.56 -1.74 -2.88
N VAL A 87 10.63 -1.77 -1.93
CA VAL A 87 9.84 -0.59 -1.56
C VAL A 87 10.75 0.56 -1.15
N LEU A 88 11.85 0.26 -0.44
CA LEU A 88 12.87 1.24 -0.06
C LEU A 88 13.91 1.52 -1.16
N GLY A 89 13.97 0.68 -2.20
CA GLY A 89 15.01 0.69 -3.22
C GLY A 89 14.81 1.67 -4.38
N PHE A 90 13.64 2.32 -4.48
CA PHE A 90 13.39 3.26 -5.57
C PHE A 90 14.07 4.61 -5.33
N THR A 91 15.17 4.86 -6.04
CA THR A 91 15.87 6.14 -6.02
C THR A 91 15.62 6.89 -7.32
N ALA A 92 14.79 7.94 -7.26
CA ALA A 92 14.57 8.84 -8.39
C ALA A 92 15.85 9.64 -8.71
N LYS A 93 16.17 9.75 -10.00
CA LYS A 93 17.30 10.52 -10.55
C LYS A 93 16.77 11.61 -11.47
N THR A 94 17.62 12.59 -11.79
CA THR A 94 17.28 13.63 -12.79
C THR A 94 17.03 13.08 -14.19
N THR A 95 17.41 11.84 -14.46
CA THR A 95 17.19 11.13 -15.71
C THR A 95 16.06 10.11 -15.63
N THR A 96 15.39 9.96 -14.47
CA THR A 96 14.31 8.98 -14.29
C THR A 96 13.18 9.30 -15.24
N LYS A 97 12.78 8.30 -16.03
CA LYS A 97 11.68 8.42 -16.98
C LYS A 97 10.35 8.13 -16.29
N LYS A 98 9.26 8.68 -16.83
CA LYS A 98 7.93 8.46 -16.27
C LYS A 98 7.51 6.98 -16.35
N ASN A 99 7.86 6.27 -17.42
CA ASN A 99 7.58 4.84 -17.56
C ASN A 99 8.37 3.98 -16.55
N GLU A 100 9.57 4.39 -16.13
CA GLU A 100 10.34 3.70 -15.07
C GLU A 100 9.58 3.69 -13.73
N VAL A 101 8.74 4.70 -13.47
CA VAL A 101 7.86 4.74 -12.29
C VAL A 101 6.76 3.66 -12.40
N GLY A 102 6.16 3.50 -13.58
CA GLY A 102 5.18 2.44 -13.83
C GLY A 102 5.80 1.03 -13.74
N GLU A 103 6.99 0.85 -14.31
CA GLU A 103 7.76 -0.39 -14.22
C GLU A 103 8.10 -0.75 -12.77
N TYR A 104 8.44 0.24 -11.95
CA TYR A 104 8.67 0.05 -10.52
C TYR A 104 7.41 -0.46 -9.79
N PHE A 105 6.25 0.16 -9.98
CA PHE A 105 5.02 -0.35 -9.34
C PHE A 105 4.66 -1.75 -9.84
N ASN A 106 4.91 -2.05 -11.12
CA ASN A 106 4.70 -3.38 -11.66
C ASN A 106 5.61 -4.43 -11.02
N SER A 107 6.90 -4.11 -10.78
CA SER A 107 7.82 -5.06 -10.14
C SER A 107 7.38 -5.37 -8.70
N LEU A 108 6.92 -4.37 -7.95
CA LEU A 108 6.31 -4.57 -6.63
C LEU A 108 5.08 -5.49 -6.70
N GLY A 109 4.23 -5.32 -7.72
CA GLY A 109 3.06 -6.18 -7.93
C GLY A 109 3.43 -7.65 -8.20
N VAL A 110 4.51 -7.90 -8.94
CA VAL A 110 5.04 -9.25 -9.17
C VAL A 110 5.52 -9.87 -7.86
N LYS A 111 6.26 -9.12 -7.03
CA LYS A 111 6.76 -9.62 -5.74
C LYS A 111 5.65 -9.87 -4.71
N LEU A 112 4.57 -9.08 -4.72
CA LEU A 112 3.36 -9.41 -3.95
C LEU A 112 2.75 -10.75 -4.36
N GLU A 113 2.78 -11.08 -5.65
CA GLU A 113 2.30 -12.37 -6.15
C GLU A 113 3.18 -13.52 -5.66
N GLU A 114 4.50 -13.35 -5.68
CA GLU A 114 5.47 -14.33 -5.17
C GLU A 114 5.29 -14.56 -3.66
N ALA A 115 5.19 -13.49 -2.87
CA ALA A 115 4.90 -13.59 -1.44
C ALA A 115 3.55 -14.30 -1.16
N THR A 116 2.54 -14.04 -2.01
CA THR A 116 1.24 -14.72 -1.93
C THR A 116 1.34 -16.23 -2.23
N LYS A 117 2.23 -16.64 -3.13
CA LYS A 117 2.51 -18.05 -3.43
C LYS A 117 3.21 -18.74 -2.26
N GLU A 118 4.23 -18.11 -1.67
CA GLU A 118 4.93 -18.66 -0.51
C GLU A 118 4.00 -18.81 0.71
N LEU A 119 3.11 -17.84 0.94
CA LEU A 119 2.07 -17.95 1.97
C LEU A 119 1.13 -19.13 1.73
N GLU A 120 0.77 -19.42 0.48
CA GLU A 120 -0.06 -20.59 0.16
C GLU A 120 0.65 -21.91 0.48
N GLU A 121 1.97 -21.98 0.30
CA GLU A 121 2.74 -23.17 0.67
C GLU A 121 2.77 -23.38 2.20
N VAL A 122 2.83 -22.29 2.98
CA VAL A 122 2.68 -22.37 4.45
C VAL A 122 1.32 -22.97 4.81
N ALA A 123 0.26 -22.49 4.16
CA ALA A 123 -1.09 -22.96 4.42
C ALA A 123 -1.23 -24.46 4.14
N LYS A 124 -0.78 -24.92 2.95
CA LYS A 124 -0.83 -26.34 2.57
C LYS A 124 -0.10 -27.23 3.56
N LYS A 125 1.11 -26.83 3.98
CA LYS A 125 1.92 -27.63 4.93
C LYS A 125 1.37 -27.59 6.35
N SER A 126 0.57 -26.58 6.69
CA SER A 126 -0.09 -26.47 8.00
C SER A 126 -1.33 -27.37 8.14
N GLU A 127 -1.81 -27.95 7.04
CA GLU A 127 -2.90 -28.92 7.04
C GLU A 127 -2.34 -30.29 7.48
N THR A 128 -2.36 -30.59 8.78
CA THR A 128 -1.94 -31.90 9.30
C THR A 128 -2.99 -32.98 9.02
N ASP A 129 -2.56 -34.20 8.67
CA ASP A 129 -3.42 -35.36 8.36
C ASP A 129 -4.46 -35.73 9.44
N THR A 130 -4.29 -35.27 10.68
CA THR A 130 -5.16 -35.55 11.83
C THR A 130 -6.42 -34.68 11.95
N ASN A 131 -6.56 -33.62 11.14
CA ASN A 131 -7.74 -32.74 11.15
C ASN A 131 -8.42 -32.65 9.78
N LYS A 132 -8.88 -33.80 9.25
CA LYS A 132 -9.91 -33.84 8.19
C LYS A 132 -11.29 -33.38 8.69
N GLY A 133 -11.41 -32.93 9.93
CA GLY A 133 -12.57 -32.24 10.46
C GLY A 133 -12.51 -30.76 10.11
N ASP A 134 -13.25 -30.39 9.06
CA ASP A 134 -13.51 -29.01 8.62
C ASP A 134 -12.25 -28.12 8.51
N LEU A 135 -11.56 -28.21 7.36
CA LEU A 135 -10.42 -27.34 6.96
C LEU A 135 -10.68 -25.84 7.20
N SER A 136 -11.96 -25.46 7.23
CA SER A 136 -12.46 -24.12 7.56
C SER A 136 -12.25 -23.69 9.02
N LYS A 137 -11.68 -24.54 9.88
CA LYS A 137 -11.35 -24.25 11.28
C LYS A 137 -9.84 -24.21 11.56
N ASN A 138 -9.00 -24.39 10.55
CA ASN A 138 -7.56 -24.23 10.73
C ASN A 138 -7.25 -22.73 10.82
N PRO A 139 -6.86 -22.22 12.01
CA PRO A 139 -6.70 -20.79 12.20
C PRO A 139 -5.48 -20.24 11.42
N ILE A 140 -4.51 -21.09 11.05
CA ILE A 140 -3.38 -20.73 10.17
C ILE A 140 -3.90 -20.51 8.74
N ARG A 141 -4.76 -21.41 8.24
CA ARG A 141 -5.38 -21.29 6.91
C ARG A 141 -6.23 -20.03 6.81
N GLU A 142 -7.02 -19.74 7.83
CA GLU A 142 -7.84 -18.52 7.90
C GLU A 142 -6.99 -17.24 7.87
N ALA A 143 -5.95 -17.17 8.70
CA ALA A 143 -5.04 -16.02 8.76
C ALA A 143 -4.33 -15.80 7.41
N ILE A 144 -3.85 -16.88 6.78
CA ILE A 144 -3.20 -16.82 5.47
C ILE A 144 -4.17 -16.36 4.39
N ASN A 145 -5.40 -16.90 4.35
CA ASN A 145 -6.39 -16.49 3.36
C ASN A 145 -6.73 -15.00 3.48
N LEU A 146 -6.80 -14.46 4.71
CA LEU A 146 -6.99 -13.03 4.93
C LEU A 146 -5.79 -12.22 4.40
N ALA A 147 -4.56 -12.63 4.73
CA ALA A 147 -3.35 -11.96 4.26
C ALA A 147 -3.28 -11.95 2.72
N LYS A 148 -3.53 -13.10 2.07
CA LYS A 148 -3.57 -13.21 0.61
C LYS A 148 -4.64 -12.32 -0.02
N GLY A 149 -5.79 -12.16 0.63
CA GLY A 149 -6.85 -11.24 0.19
C GLY A 149 -6.39 -9.79 0.13
N ILE A 150 -5.68 -9.34 1.18
CA ILE A 150 -5.08 -7.99 1.24
C ILE A 150 -4.02 -7.84 0.15
N LEU A 151 -3.06 -8.78 0.06
CA LEU A 151 -1.99 -8.72 -0.94
C LEU A 151 -2.52 -8.71 -2.37
N SER A 152 -3.60 -9.47 -2.64
CA SER A 152 -4.25 -9.50 -3.96
C SER A 152 -4.90 -8.16 -4.31
N THR A 153 -5.50 -7.48 -3.33
CA THR A 153 -6.10 -6.15 -3.53
C THR A 153 -5.01 -5.10 -3.75
N LEU A 154 -3.94 -5.12 -2.95
CA LEU A 154 -2.78 -4.26 -3.15
C LEU A 154 -2.14 -4.48 -4.53
N LYS A 155 -1.97 -5.74 -4.95
CA LYS A 155 -1.47 -6.08 -6.29
C LYS A 155 -2.33 -5.46 -7.39
N GLY A 156 -3.65 -5.56 -7.30
CA GLY A 156 -4.56 -4.97 -8.31
C GLY A 156 -4.41 -3.44 -8.43
N HIS A 157 -4.14 -2.75 -7.31
CA HIS A 157 -3.82 -1.32 -7.35
C HIS A 157 -2.47 -1.04 -8.00
N LEU A 158 -1.43 -1.82 -7.69
CA LEU A 158 -0.11 -1.70 -8.32
C LEU A 158 -0.14 -2.01 -9.84
N GLU A 159 -0.91 -3.01 -10.25
CA GLU A 159 -1.12 -3.33 -11.68
C GLU A 159 -1.80 -2.17 -12.43
N SER A 160 -2.66 -1.41 -11.74
CA SER A 160 -3.24 -0.19 -12.32
C SER A 160 -2.19 0.89 -12.58
N LEU A 161 -1.09 0.90 -11.82
CA LEU A 161 0.03 1.82 -11.98
C LEU A 161 1.08 1.36 -13.00
N LYS A 162 1.11 0.08 -13.38
CA LYS A 162 2.09 -0.50 -14.33
C LYS A 162 2.32 0.33 -15.60
N GLY A 163 1.24 0.84 -16.17
CA GLY A 163 1.24 1.54 -17.46
C GLY A 163 1.16 3.05 -17.36
N ILE A 164 1.50 3.64 -16.21
CA ILE A 164 1.55 5.11 -16.10
C ILE A 164 2.86 5.63 -16.70
N GLY A 165 2.77 6.82 -17.31
CA GLY A 165 3.93 7.51 -17.82
C GLY A 165 4.39 7.06 -19.19
N ASP A 166 5.28 7.85 -19.77
CA ASP A 166 5.88 7.67 -21.09
C ASP A 166 7.41 7.66 -20.98
N GLY A 167 8.11 7.62 -22.12
CA GLY A 167 9.58 7.64 -22.14
C GLY A 167 10.21 9.01 -21.78
N THR A 168 9.42 10.02 -21.43
CA THR A 168 9.93 11.34 -21.06
C THR A 168 10.42 11.36 -19.62
N ILE A 169 11.38 12.24 -19.33
CA ILE A 169 11.94 12.41 -17.99
C ILE A 169 10.89 13.03 -17.06
N VAL A 170 10.85 12.57 -15.80
CA VAL A 170 10.03 13.18 -14.75
C VAL A 170 10.51 14.62 -14.50
N GLY A 171 9.59 15.58 -14.61
CA GLY A 171 9.92 17.00 -14.47
C GLY A 171 10.62 17.62 -15.70
N ALA A 172 10.56 16.97 -16.86
CA ALA A 172 11.12 17.54 -18.09
C ALA A 172 10.50 18.89 -18.45
N ALA A 173 11.35 19.89 -18.65
CA ALA A 173 10.99 21.21 -19.19
C ALA A 173 11.98 21.57 -20.30
N THR A 174 11.50 21.77 -21.52
CA THR A 174 12.34 22.09 -22.70
C THR A 174 12.50 23.60 -22.93
N SER A 175 11.61 24.41 -22.35
CA SER A 175 11.63 25.88 -22.43
C SER A 175 10.74 26.48 -21.35
N ASN A 176 10.70 27.81 -21.28
CA ASN A 176 9.76 28.58 -20.46
C ASN A 176 8.40 28.81 -21.15
N SER A 177 8.05 27.96 -22.11
CA SER A 177 6.75 28.00 -22.78
C SER A 177 5.63 27.52 -21.85
N GLN A 178 4.39 27.83 -22.20
CA GLN A 178 3.23 27.22 -21.54
C GLN A 178 3.29 25.68 -21.68
N GLY A 179 2.83 24.98 -20.65
CA GLY A 179 2.73 23.53 -20.64
C GLY A 179 1.57 23.00 -21.50
N THR A 180 1.59 21.70 -21.70
CA THR A 180 0.47 20.96 -22.30
C THR A 180 -0.43 20.44 -21.18
N LYS A 181 -1.74 20.43 -21.43
CA LYS A 181 -2.69 19.81 -20.49
C LYS A 181 -2.32 18.33 -20.28
N PRO A 182 -2.28 17.82 -19.04
CA PRO A 182 -2.02 16.41 -18.80
C PRO A 182 -3.16 15.53 -19.30
N ASP A 183 -2.90 14.23 -19.45
CA ASP A 183 -3.92 13.24 -19.74
C ASP A 183 -4.79 13.01 -18.48
N ASP A 184 -6.02 13.50 -18.51
CA ASP A 184 -6.98 13.37 -17.41
C ASP A 184 -7.30 11.89 -17.08
N GLY A 185 -7.23 11.00 -18.07
CA GLY A 185 -7.48 9.57 -17.91
C GLY A 185 -6.35 8.88 -17.14
N GLU A 186 -5.10 9.14 -17.53
CA GLU A 186 -3.92 8.63 -16.83
C GLU A 186 -3.84 9.18 -15.39
N LEU A 187 -4.10 10.48 -15.20
CA LEU A 187 -4.16 11.08 -13.87
C LEU A 187 -5.23 10.44 -12.98
N LYS A 188 -6.44 10.24 -13.51
CA LYS A 188 -7.52 9.54 -12.78
C LYS A 188 -7.14 8.11 -12.41
N LYS A 189 -6.39 7.42 -13.27
CA LYS A 189 -5.94 6.05 -13.02
C LYS A 189 -4.94 6.01 -11.86
N ALA A 190 -3.92 6.87 -11.90
CA ALA A 190 -2.94 7.00 -10.82
C ALA A 190 -3.61 7.36 -9.49
N TYR A 191 -4.47 8.38 -9.49
CA TYR A 191 -5.24 8.81 -8.32
C TYR A 191 -6.03 7.66 -7.68
N LYS A 192 -6.82 6.91 -8.48
CA LYS A 192 -7.65 5.81 -7.96
C LYS A 192 -6.79 4.68 -7.38
N ALA A 193 -5.68 4.35 -8.03
CA ALA A 193 -4.79 3.30 -7.58
C ALA A 193 -4.12 3.67 -6.24
N LEU A 194 -3.51 4.85 -6.15
CA LEU A 194 -2.87 5.33 -4.92
C LEU A 194 -3.86 5.49 -3.78
N LYS A 195 -5.06 6.00 -4.06
CA LYS A 195 -6.15 6.07 -3.08
C LYS A 195 -6.55 4.68 -2.58
N GLY A 196 -6.69 3.71 -3.49
CA GLY A 196 -7.02 2.33 -3.12
C GLY A 196 -5.97 1.71 -2.19
N ILE A 197 -4.68 1.94 -2.46
CA ILE A 197 -3.58 1.49 -1.59
C ILE A 197 -3.71 2.09 -0.18
N VAL A 198 -3.92 3.40 -0.08
CA VAL A 198 -4.09 4.10 1.21
C VAL A 198 -5.33 3.62 1.95
N GLU A 199 -6.45 3.41 1.26
CA GLU A 199 -7.68 2.88 1.84
C GLU A 199 -7.49 1.45 2.38
N GLU A 200 -6.77 0.59 1.64
CA GLU A 200 -6.46 -0.77 2.09
C GLU A 200 -5.53 -0.77 3.31
N ALA A 201 -4.49 0.07 3.30
CA ALA A 201 -3.59 0.26 4.44
C ALA A 201 -4.35 0.71 5.71
N GLY A 202 -5.33 1.62 5.56
CA GLY A 202 -6.16 2.07 6.67
C GLY A 202 -7.03 0.95 7.29
N LYS A 203 -7.49 -0.03 6.50
CA LYS A 203 -8.27 -1.18 7.01
C LYS A 203 -7.46 -2.08 7.94
N VAL A 204 -6.14 -2.13 7.74
CA VAL A 204 -5.20 -2.91 8.57
C VAL A 204 -4.55 -2.08 9.67
N GLY A 205 -5.05 -0.85 9.91
CA GLY A 205 -4.63 -0.03 11.04
C GLY A 205 -3.35 0.79 10.80
N VAL A 206 -2.89 0.92 9.55
CA VAL A 206 -1.86 1.91 9.21
C VAL A 206 -2.42 3.30 9.50
N GLU A 207 -1.60 4.15 10.11
CA GLU A 207 -1.98 5.51 10.46
C GLU A 207 -2.49 6.27 9.23
N LYS A 208 -3.59 7.01 9.40
CA LYS A 208 -4.14 7.83 8.33
C LYS A 208 -3.14 8.89 7.92
N LEU A 209 -3.17 9.24 6.64
CA LEU A 209 -2.39 10.36 6.15
C LEU A 209 -2.84 11.66 6.82
N GLU A 210 -1.88 12.49 7.19
CA GLU A 210 -2.13 13.83 7.73
C GLU A 210 -2.19 14.80 6.56
N VAL A 211 -3.32 15.49 6.42
CA VAL A 211 -3.45 16.56 5.43
C VAL A 211 -2.68 17.76 5.97
N GLY A 212 -1.58 18.09 5.28
CA GLY A 212 -0.82 19.30 5.58
C GLY A 212 -1.65 20.55 5.40
N ASN A 213 -1.36 21.60 6.17
CA ASN A 213 -2.03 22.90 6.05
C ASN A 213 -1.36 23.81 4.99
N THR A 214 -0.40 23.26 4.25
CA THR A 214 0.34 23.97 3.20
C THR A 214 -0.58 24.20 2.01
N THR A 215 -0.95 25.47 1.80
CA THR A 215 -1.73 25.92 0.65
C THR A 215 -0.92 26.89 -0.18
N LEU A 216 -1.26 27.06 -1.45
CA LEU A 216 -0.62 28.05 -2.31
C LEU A 216 -0.73 29.47 -1.74
N ASN A 217 -1.82 29.76 -1.03
CA ASN A 217 -2.06 31.04 -0.37
C ASN A 217 -1.15 31.26 0.85
N ASN A 218 -0.69 30.17 1.48
CA ASN A 218 0.26 30.21 2.59
C ASN A 218 1.72 30.26 2.09
N ALA A 219 1.97 29.90 0.82
CA ALA A 219 3.28 30.00 0.15
C ALA A 219 3.56 31.44 -0.34
N LYS A 220 3.41 32.45 0.53
CA LYS A 220 3.32 33.88 0.18
C LYS A 220 4.36 34.35 -0.85
N ASP A 221 5.61 33.92 -0.69
CA ASP A 221 6.73 34.30 -1.58
C ASP A 221 6.96 33.31 -2.74
N ASN A 222 6.42 32.09 -2.63
CA ASN A 222 6.65 30.99 -3.58
C ASN A 222 5.43 30.63 -4.44
N LYS A 223 4.27 31.27 -4.24
CA LYS A 223 3.03 30.98 -4.97
C LYS A 223 3.15 30.99 -6.49
N GLU A 224 4.06 31.82 -7.01
CA GLU A 224 4.34 31.90 -8.45
C GLU A 224 5.00 30.62 -8.99
N GLY A 225 5.53 29.76 -8.11
CA GLY A 225 6.00 28.43 -8.49
C GLY A 225 4.93 27.55 -9.13
N ALA A 226 3.64 27.78 -8.88
CA ALA A 226 2.57 27.07 -9.58
C ALA A 226 2.52 27.35 -11.09
N LYS A 227 3.14 28.45 -11.57
CA LYS A 227 3.20 28.78 -12.99
C LYS A 227 3.92 27.73 -13.83
N ILE A 228 4.75 26.86 -13.23
CA ILE A 228 5.37 25.74 -13.95
C ILE A 228 4.34 24.74 -14.49
N LEU A 229 3.11 24.75 -13.96
CA LEU A 229 2.00 23.90 -14.38
C LEU A 229 1.03 24.63 -15.34
N SER A 230 1.32 25.88 -15.69
CA SER A 230 0.40 26.70 -16.48
C SER A 230 0.30 26.23 -17.93
N THR A 231 -0.93 26.08 -18.42
CA THR A 231 -1.23 25.86 -19.85
C THR A 231 -1.60 27.17 -20.57
N ASN A 232 -1.59 28.30 -19.86
CA ASN A 232 -1.99 29.61 -20.39
C ASN A 232 -0.78 30.42 -20.84
N ALA A 233 -0.85 31.01 -22.04
CA ALA A 233 0.21 31.85 -22.59
C ALA A 233 0.57 33.05 -21.71
N GLY A 234 -0.44 33.66 -21.07
CA GLY A 234 -0.27 34.82 -20.19
C GLY A 234 0.38 34.51 -18.84
N ASP A 235 0.39 33.22 -18.45
CA ASP A 235 0.86 32.76 -17.14
C ASP A 235 2.05 31.80 -17.28
N LYS A 236 2.79 31.87 -18.40
CA LYS A 236 3.96 31.01 -18.63
C LYS A 236 5.03 31.26 -17.54
N PRO A 237 5.80 30.24 -17.15
CA PRO A 237 6.82 30.39 -16.13
C PRO A 237 7.95 31.32 -16.60
N SER A 238 8.53 32.07 -15.68
CA SER A 238 9.87 32.64 -15.83
C SER A 238 10.91 31.55 -15.57
N ALA A 239 11.99 31.50 -16.37
CA ALA A 239 12.86 30.32 -16.44
C ALA A 239 13.57 29.98 -15.11
N ALA A 240 14.00 30.99 -14.34
CA ALA A 240 14.78 30.78 -13.10
C ALA A 240 13.97 30.99 -11.81
N ASP A 241 13.07 31.98 -11.76
CA ASP A 241 12.40 32.36 -10.52
C ASP A 241 11.26 31.40 -10.15
N ASP A 242 10.45 30.98 -11.12
CA ASP A 242 9.27 30.15 -10.83
C ASP A 242 9.64 28.69 -10.59
N SER A 243 10.67 28.16 -11.26
CA SER A 243 11.21 26.82 -11.01
C SER A 243 11.83 26.71 -9.61
N GLY A 244 12.59 27.72 -9.18
CA GLY A 244 13.13 27.81 -7.82
C GLY A 244 12.05 27.89 -6.75
N LYS A 245 11.00 28.69 -6.99
CA LYS A 245 9.83 28.78 -6.10
C LYS A 245 9.04 27.48 -6.02
N ALA A 246 8.90 26.76 -7.13
CA ALA A 246 8.25 25.44 -7.14
C ALA A 246 9.04 24.42 -6.31
N ALA A 247 10.37 24.40 -6.45
CA ALA A 247 11.24 23.59 -5.60
C ALA A 247 11.09 23.96 -4.12
N ALA A 248 11.05 25.25 -3.80
CA ALA A 248 10.85 25.73 -2.44
C ALA A 248 9.48 25.30 -1.85
N ILE A 249 8.42 25.24 -2.65
CA ILE A 249 7.13 24.66 -2.20
C ILE A 249 7.31 23.17 -1.84
N LEU A 250 7.94 22.38 -2.70
CA LEU A 250 8.13 20.94 -2.47
C LEU A 250 8.99 20.65 -1.21
N LEU A 251 9.94 21.52 -0.87
CA LEU A 251 10.74 21.40 0.36
C LEU A 251 9.94 21.66 1.65
N THR A 252 8.76 22.27 1.56
CA THR A 252 7.90 22.58 2.73
C THR A 252 6.85 21.51 3.02
N VAL A 253 6.76 20.46 2.19
CA VAL A 253 5.78 19.38 2.33
C VAL A 253 6.49 18.04 2.51
N SER A 254 6.02 17.26 3.47
CA SER A 254 6.47 15.89 3.64
C SER A 254 5.88 14.95 2.58
N GLY A 255 6.50 13.78 2.37
CA GLY A 255 5.92 12.74 1.51
C GLY A 255 4.53 12.28 1.96
N LYS A 256 4.30 12.23 3.28
CA LYS A 256 2.97 11.91 3.86
C LYS A 256 1.94 12.95 3.44
N GLU A 257 2.27 14.25 3.52
CA GLU A 257 1.39 15.35 3.10
C GLU A 257 1.16 15.38 1.59
N MET A 258 2.20 15.13 0.78
CA MET A 258 2.06 15.05 -0.68
C MET A 258 1.08 13.94 -1.08
N LEU A 259 1.24 12.74 -0.52
CA LEU A 259 0.33 11.63 -0.76
C LEU A 259 -1.07 11.93 -0.21
N ALA A 260 -1.17 12.58 0.95
CA ALA A 260 -2.46 12.97 1.55
C ALA A 260 -3.23 13.90 0.62
N ILE A 261 -2.57 14.93 0.09
CA ILE A 261 -3.13 15.88 -0.86
C ILE A 261 -3.60 15.13 -2.10
N GLU A 262 -2.75 14.29 -2.69
CA GLU A 262 -3.06 13.54 -3.91
C GLU A 262 -4.30 12.66 -3.75
N VAL A 263 -4.43 11.89 -2.67
CA VAL A 263 -5.58 10.98 -2.48
C VAL A 263 -6.82 11.66 -1.90
N SER A 264 -6.67 12.85 -1.31
CA SER A 264 -7.77 13.71 -0.84
C SER A 264 -8.34 14.62 -1.95
N LEU A 265 -7.63 14.71 -3.08
CA LEU A 265 -7.90 15.67 -4.13
C LEU A 265 -9.25 15.44 -4.84
N VAL A 266 -10.10 16.45 -4.75
CA VAL A 266 -11.23 16.71 -5.67
C VAL A 266 -10.72 17.67 -6.75
N LEU A 267 -9.73 17.25 -7.56
CA LEU A 267 -9.19 18.10 -8.66
C LEU A 267 -9.53 17.57 -10.06
N ILE A 268 -10.46 16.63 -10.17
CA ILE A 268 -10.87 16.10 -11.47
C ILE A 268 -12.39 16.15 -11.66
N THR A 269 -12.96 17.30 -11.31
CA THR A 269 -14.27 17.77 -11.77
C THR A 269 -14.09 19.01 -12.62
#